data_AF-Q46CB5-F1
#
_entry.id   AF-Q46CB5-F1
#
_cell.length_a   1.000
_cell.length_b   1.000
_cell.length_c   1.000
_cell.angle_alpha   90.00
_cell.angle_beta   90.00
_cell.angle_gamma   90.00
#
_symmetry.space_group_name_H-M   'P 1'
#
loop_
_entity.id
_entity.type
_entity.pdbx_description
1 polymer ?
#
loop_
_entity_poly.entity_id
_entity_poly.type
_entity_poly.pdbx_seq_one_letter_code
_entity_poly.pdbx_strand_id
1 'polypeptide(L)'
;MRESLIGSSWQMCHVHLRRQVLKKVPKKKQKEVSEKIKEALVDRQKLQDLIRELDNMGYKSAADTLEHFQYDVMNYMQFPHRVIGEE
;
A
#
# COMPACT_ATOMS: atom_id res chain seq x y z
N MET A 1 -4.40 5.09 22.14
CA MET A 1 -2.99 5.30 21.71
C MET A 1 -2.87 6.31 20.56
N ARG A 2 -3.67 7.39 20.55
CA ARG A 2 -3.48 8.55 19.65
C ARG A 2 -3.00 9.80 20.40
N GLU A 3 -2.87 9.71 21.72
CA GLU A 3 -2.75 10.87 22.61
C GLU A 3 -1.32 11.10 23.14
N SER A 4 -0.40 10.18 22.87
CA SER A 4 0.96 10.22 23.44
C SER A 4 2.01 10.88 22.54
N LEU A 5 1.69 11.22 21.28
CA LEU A 5 2.61 11.77 20.29
C LEU A 5 1.95 12.89 19.47
N ILE A 6 1.70 14.04 20.12
CA ILE A 6 1.13 15.23 19.47
C ILE A 6 2.05 15.66 18.31
N GLY A 7 1.47 15.84 17.12
CA GLY A 7 2.21 16.22 15.90
C GLY A 7 2.77 15.06 15.08
N SER A 8 2.63 13.80 15.52
CA SER A 8 2.98 12.63 14.71
C SER A 8 1.78 12.08 13.94
N SER A 9 1.99 11.72 12.67
CA SER A 9 0.99 11.02 11.86
C SER A 9 1.26 9.51 11.84
N TRP A 10 0.21 8.70 11.98
CA TRP A 10 0.32 7.27 11.74
C TRP A 10 0.45 6.98 10.24
N GLN A 11 1.27 5.99 9.90
CA GLN A 11 1.42 5.49 8.53
C GLN A 11 1.45 3.97 8.54
N MET A 12 0.66 3.37 7.66
CA MET A 12 0.71 1.94 7.44
C MET A 12 2.03 1.57 6.76
N CYS A 13 2.79 0.67 7.38
CA CYS A 13 4.07 0.23 6.83
C CYS A 13 3.87 -0.64 5.59
N HIS A 14 4.57 -0.31 4.49
CA HIS A 14 4.53 -1.06 3.22
C HIS A 14 4.84 -2.55 3.41
N VAL A 15 5.79 -2.88 4.28
CA VAL A 15 6.17 -4.27 4.58
C VAL A 15 5.01 -5.02 5.23
N HIS A 16 4.32 -4.39 6.19
CA HIS A 16 3.18 -5.01 6.87
C HIS A 16 1.96 -5.12 5.96
N LEU A 17 1.69 -4.11 5.14
CA LEU A 17 0.64 -4.20 4.12
C LEU A 17 0.88 -5.39 3.18
N ARG A 18 2.07 -5.46 2.57
CA ARG A 18 2.44 -6.55 1.66
C ARG A 18 2.29 -7.92 2.31
N ARG A 19 2.78 -8.09 3.54
CA ARG A 19 2.65 -9.36 4.29
C ARG A 19 1.19 -9.74 4.53
N GLN A 20 0.33 -8.79 4.88
CA GLN A 20 -1.10 -9.05 5.08
C GLN A 20 -1.80 -9.46 3.79
N VAL A 21 -1.49 -8.79 2.68
CA VAL A 21 -2.06 -9.09 1.36
C VAL A 21 -1.59 -10.46 0.86
N LEU A 22 -0.29 -10.77 0.95
CA LEU A 22 0.25 -12.04 0.46
C LEU A 22 -0.27 -13.26 1.22
N LYS A 23 -0.63 -13.13 2.51
CA LYS A 23 -1.29 -14.20 3.28
C LYS A 23 -2.63 -14.62 2.69
N LYS A 24 -3.28 -13.74 1.93
CA LYS A 24 -4.60 -13.92 1.32
C LYS A 24 -4.54 -14.41 -0.14
N VAL A 25 -3.33 -14.64 -0.65
CA VAL A 25 -3.08 -15.06 -2.05
C VAL A 25 -2.41 -16.44 -2.06
N PRO A 26 -2.77 -17.34 -3.00
CA PRO A 26 -2.13 -18.63 -3.16
C PRO A 26 -0.60 -18.51 -3.35
N LYS A 27 0.18 -19.37 -2.69
CA LYS A 27 1.67 -19.33 -2.71
C LYS A 27 2.27 -19.22 -4.12
N LYS A 28 1.68 -19.90 -5.10
CA LYS A 28 2.12 -19.89 -6.51
C LYS A 28 2.10 -18.49 -7.15
N LYS A 29 1.20 -17.60 -6.69
CA LYS A 29 1.00 -16.26 -7.23
C LYS A 29 1.57 -15.14 -6.34
N GLN A 30 2.08 -15.48 -5.15
CA GLN A 30 2.60 -14.48 -4.21
C GLN A 30 3.77 -13.68 -4.77
N LYS A 31 4.65 -14.28 -5.58
CA LYS A 31 5.76 -13.55 -6.21
C LYS A 31 5.24 -12.48 -7.17
N GLU A 32 4.33 -12.85 -8.06
CA GLU A 32 3.69 -11.95 -9.03
C GLU A 32 2.97 -10.80 -8.33
N VAL A 33 2.10 -11.12 -7.36
CA VAL A 33 1.35 -10.11 -6.61
C VAL A 33 2.27 -9.21 -5.78
N SER A 34 3.35 -9.75 -5.21
CA SER A 34 4.32 -8.96 -4.45
C SER A 34 4.98 -7.87 -5.28
N GLU A 35 5.36 -8.18 -6.53
CA GLU A 35 5.96 -7.19 -7.43
C GLU A 35 4.94 -6.14 -7.87
N LYS A 36 3.72 -6.55 -8.24
CA LYS A 36 2.63 -5.60 -8.55
C LYS A 36 2.35 -4.63 -7.39
N ILE A 37 2.35 -5.12 -6.15
CA ILE A 37 2.22 -4.25 -4.96
C ILE A 37 3.37 -3.23 -4.87
N LYS A 38 4.63 -3.61 -5.16
CA LYS A 38 5.75 -2.65 -5.16
C LYS A 38 5.52 -1.56 -6.19
N GLU A 39 5.16 -1.94 -7.40
CA GLU A 39 4.95 -1.02 -8.53
C GLU A 39 3.75 -0.09 -8.29
N ALA A 40 2.71 -0.58 -7.62
CA ALA A 40 1.52 0.19 -7.31
C ALA A 40 1.71 1.18 -6.16
N LEU A 41 2.60 0.90 -5.19
CA LEU A 41 2.82 1.75 -4.02
C LEU A 41 3.58 3.06 -4.30
N VAL A 42 3.80 3.41 -5.57
CA VAL A 42 4.40 4.68 -5.99
C VAL A 42 3.37 5.72 -6.40
N ASP A 43 2.14 5.31 -6.70
CA ASP A 43 1.11 6.17 -7.26
C ASP A 43 -0.29 5.70 -6.86
N ARG A 44 -1.17 6.65 -6.47
CA ARG A 44 -2.52 6.35 -5.99
C ARG A 44 -3.38 5.67 -7.06
N GLN A 45 -3.27 6.09 -8.32
CA GLN A 45 -4.03 5.50 -9.40
C GLN A 45 -3.59 4.06 -9.66
N LYS A 46 -2.28 3.80 -9.67
CA LYS A 46 -1.76 2.43 -9.82
C LYS A 46 -2.21 1.49 -8.69
N LEU A 47 -2.31 2.00 -7.46
CA LEU A 47 -2.87 1.22 -6.34
C LEU A 47 -4.35 0.88 -6.56
N GLN A 48 -5.16 1.83 -7.04
CA GLN A 48 -6.55 1.58 -7.38
C GLN A 48 -6.72 0.57 -8.51
N ASP A 49 -5.87 0.65 -9.54
CA ASP A 49 -5.89 -0.29 -10.66
C ASP A 49 -5.52 -1.70 -10.18
N LEU A 50 -4.53 -1.83 -9.28
CA LEU A 50 -4.17 -3.11 -8.67
C LEU A 50 -5.31 -3.69 -7.80
N ILE A 51 -6.04 -2.85 -7.05
CA ILE A 51 -7.20 -3.29 -6.26
C ILE A 51 -8.25 -3.92 -7.18
N ARG A 52 -8.58 -3.24 -8.29
CA ARG A 52 -9.53 -3.76 -9.29
C ARG A 52 -9.02 -5.04 -9.96
N GLU A 53 -7.74 -5.10 -10.29
CA GLU A 53 -7.13 -6.29 -10.88
C GLU A 53 -7.23 -7.50 -9.93
N LEU A 54 -6.91 -7.32 -8.66
CA LEU A 54 -6.99 -8.41 -7.67
C LEU A 54 -8.42 -8.90 -7.46
N ASP A 55 -9.41 -7.99 -7.48
CA ASP A 55 -10.82 -8.37 -7.40
C ASP A 55 -11.26 -9.18 -8.64
N ASN A 56 -10.88 -8.73 -9.85
CA ASN A 56 -11.12 -9.44 -11.10
C ASN A 56 -10.45 -10.83 -11.16
N MET A 57 -9.30 -10.98 -10.50
CA MET A 57 -8.60 -12.27 -10.36
C MET A 57 -9.23 -13.20 -9.31
N GLY A 58 -10.27 -12.76 -8.61
CA GLY A 58 -10.94 -13.51 -7.54
C GLY A 58 -10.25 -13.42 -6.17
N TYR A 59 -9.27 -12.53 -6.00
CA TYR A 59 -8.58 -12.29 -4.73
C TYR A 59 -9.24 -11.18 -3.92
N LYS A 60 -10.57 -11.21 -3.80
CA LYS A 60 -11.37 -10.17 -3.13
C LYS A 60 -10.81 -9.79 -1.75
N SER A 61 -10.52 -10.76 -0.88
CA SER A 61 -9.99 -10.45 0.46
C SER A 61 -8.64 -9.72 0.46
N ALA A 62 -7.82 -9.93 -0.58
CA ALA A 62 -6.56 -9.22 -0.80
C ALA A 62 -6.82 -7.79 -1.29
N ALA A 63 -7.76 -7.62 -2.23
CA ALA A 63 -8.24 -6.32 -2.70
C ALA A 63 -8.82 -5.48 -1.54
N ASP A 64 -9.71 -6.04 -0.73
CA ASP A 64 -10.30 -5.40 0.45
C ASP A 64 -9.23 -4.89 1.43
N THR A 65 -8.10 -5.63 1.56
CA THR A 65 -7.00 -5.22 2.44
C THR A 65 -6.28 -4.00 1.89
N LEU A 66 -6.00 -3.97 0.59
CA LEU A 66 -5.37 -2.83 -0.06
C LEU A 66 -6.28 -1.61 -0.01
N GLU A 67 -7.57 -1.79 -0.27
CA GLU A 67 -8.57 -0.73 -0.22
C GLU A 67 -8.69 -0.12 1.19
N HIS A 68 -8.73 -0.96 2.23
CA HIS A 68 -8.81 -0.50 3.61
C HIS A 68 -7.63 0.37 4.01
N PHE A 69 -6.41 0.01 3.60
CA PHE A 69 -5.18 0.70 4.00
C PHE A 69 -4.68 1.75 2.98
N GLN A 70 -5.41 2.00 1.87
CA GLN A 70 -4.93 2.85 0.77
C GLN A 70 -4.58 4.27 1.23
N TYR A 71 -5.35 4.83 2.15
CA TYR A 71 -5.12 6.19 2.68
C TYR A 71 -3.97 6.23 3.68
N ASP A 72 -3.84 5.19 4.49
CA ASP A 72 -2.83 5.12 5.53
C ASP A 72 -1.44 4.81 5.00
N VAL A 73 -1.34 4.02 3.92
CA VAL A 73 -0.06 3.59 3.35
C VAL A 73 0.61 4.67 2.49
N MET A 74 -0.19 5.60 1.96
CA MET A 74 0.26 6.69 1.08
C MET A 74 0.25 8.06 1.77
N ASN A 75 0.18 8.09 3.11
CA ASN A 75 0.15 9.31 3.90
C ASN A 75 1.40 10.18 3.65
N TYR A 76 2.58 9.58 3.50
CA TYR A 76 3.83 10.29 3.19
C TYR A 76 3.81 11.06 1.85
N MET A 77 2.98 10.67 0.89
CA MET A 77 2.94 11.32 -0.44
C MET A 77 2.38 12.75 -0.38
N GLN A 78 1.80 13.17 0.74
CA GLN A 78 1.40 14.57 0.95
C GLN A 78 2.60 15.50 1.12
N PHE A 79 3.77 14.95 1.46
CA PHE A 79 4.99 15.73 1.66
C PHE A 79 5.79 15.77 0.36
N PRO A 80 6.40 16.92 0.01
CA PRO A 80 7.21 17.04 -1.18
C PRO A 80 8.41 16.08 -1.10
N HIS A 81 8.79 15.50 -2.23
CA HIS A 81 10.06 14.80 -2.32
C HIS A 81 11.19 15.81 -2.14
N ARG A 82 12.21 15.42 -1.38
CA ARG A 82 13.40 16.26 -1.17
C ARG A 82 14.04 16.55 -2.52
N VAL A 83 13.90 17.77 -3.02
CA VAL A 83 14.65 18.27 -4.16
C VAL A 83 16.05 18.55 -3.65
N ILE A 84 17.03 17.74 -4.04
CA ILE A 84 18.43 17.99 -3.71
C ILE A 84 18.89 19.06 -4.69
N GLY A 85 18.87 20.34 -4.31
CA GLY A 85 19.34 21.40 -5.20
C GLY A 85 18.97 22.86 -4.92
N GLU A 86 18.32 23.22 -3.81
CA GLU A 86 18.12 24.63 -3.46
C GLU A 86 18.73 24.90 -2.08
N GLU A 87 20.00 25.33 -2.09
CA GLU A 87 20.61 26.20 -1.08
C GLU A 87 20.67 27.64 -1.66
#